data_AF-A0A0K2RY16-F1
#
_entry.id   AF-A0A0K2RY16-F1
#
_cell.length_a   1.000
_cell.length_b   1.000
_cell.length_c   1.000
_cell.angle_alpha   90.00
_cell.angle_beta   90.00
_cell.angle_gamma   90.00
#
_symmetry.space_group_name_H-M   'P 1'
#
loop_
_entity.id
_entity.type
_entity.pdbx_description
1 polymer ?
#
loop_
_entity_poly.entity_id
_entity_poly.type
_entity_poly.pdbx_seq_one_letter_code
_entity_poly.pdbx_strand_id
1 'polypeptide(L)'
;MYAEHRSRYTTAVEQLANEKAAVRLGGIYTLVGLVDEWLADDSLAEDKQQEEGQVIINNLCSYIRSPFPLAAKFEEYEARKELEKLQKSESEKLSEEESSLLQVLLKRFEDSDEYEKPKDITTDYVKFYEEQDVRRAIFEEMSKRSSTVSVDENKKVTVKSGAWSGFKFDFSRAPIFYPLNNLTIEQGQFSSA
;
A
#
# COMPACT_ATOMS: atom_id res chain seq x y z
N MET A 1 3.38 8.14 -30.72
CA MET A 1 3.17 7.09 -29.71
C MET A 1 4.26 7.09 -28.64
N TYR A 2 5.50 6.64 -28.91
CA TYR A 2 6.55 6.57 -27.87
C TYR A 2 6.82 7.91 -27.14
N ALA A 3 7.02 9.01 -27.88
CA ALA A 3 7.25 10.34 -27.28
C ALA A 3 6.04 10.85 -26.46
N GLU A 4 4.83 10.46 -26.86
CA GLU A 4 3.58 10.83 -26.18
C GLU A 4 3.42 10.07 -24.86
N HIS A 5 3.71 8.76 -24.85
CA HIS A 5 3.75 7.97 -23.62
C HIS A 5 4.80 8.51 -22.63
N ARG A 6 5.99 8.88 -23.11
CA ARG A 6 7.04 9.47 -22.26
C ARG A 6 6.64 10.83 -21.66
N SER A 7 5.92 11.65 -22.43
CA SER A 7 5.38 12.93 -21.93
C SER A 7 4.33 12.68 -20.83
N ARG A 8 3.36 11.79 -21.09
CA ARG A 8 2.31 11.43 -20.12
C ARG A 8 2.89 10.82 -18.85
N TYR A 9 3.88 9.95 -19.00
CA TYR A 9 4.63 9.36 -17.88
C TYR A 9 5.25 10.43 -17.00
N THR A 10 5.95 11.41 -17.59
CA THR A 10 6.62 12.48 -16.83
C THR A 10 5.61 13.30 -16.04
N THR A 11 4.51 13.73 -16.68
CA THR A 11 3.43 14.46 -16.00
C THR A 11 2.80 13.64 -14.87
N ALA A 12 2.59 12.34 -15.07
CA ALA A 12 1.97 11.49 -14.07
C ALA A 12 2.90 11.24 -12.86
N VAL A 13 4.22 11.15 -13.08
CA VAL A 13 5.21 11.10 -11.99
C VAL A 13 5.23 12.41 -11.19
N GLU A 14 5.14 13.57 -11.85
CA GLU A 14 5.02 14.87 -11.16
C GLU A 14 3.75 14.94 -10.31
N GLN A 15 2.64 14.37 -10.81
CA GLN A 15 1.37 14.32 -10.06
C GLN A 15 1.48 13.50 -8.78
N LEU A 16 2.32 12.46 -8.70
CA LEU A 16 2.57 11.71 -7.46
C LEU A 16 3.18 12.57 -6.36
N ALA A 17 3.92 13.63 -6.70
CA ALA A 17 4.51 14.54 -5.72
C ALA A 17 3.56 15.67 -5.28
N ASN A 18 2.32 15.68 -5.77
CA ASN A 18 1.37 16.75 -5.47
C ASN A 18 0.83 16.67 -4.04
N GLU A 19 0.65 17.81 -3.38
CA GLU A 19 0.09 17.88 -2.03
C GLU A 19 -1.37 17.37 -1.96
N LYS A 20 -2.14 17.51 -3.05
CA LYS A 20 -3.54 17.09 -3.10
C LYS A 20 -3.65 15.62 -3.47
N ALA A 21 -4.26 14.82 -2.59
CA ALA A 21 -4.46 13.39 -2.79
C ALA A 21 -5.19 13.06 -4.10
N ALA A 22 -6.21 13.84 -4.46
CA ALA A 22 -6.93 13.68 -5.72
C ALA A 22 -6.03 13.80 -6.97
N VAL A 23 -5.03 14.68 -6.93
CA VAL A 23 -4.06 14.82 -8.04
C VAL A 23 -3.11 13.63 -8.07
N ARG A 24 -2.63 13.17 -6.90
CA ARG A 24 -1.80 11.96 -6.79
C ARG A 24 -2.52 10.71 -7.33
N LEU A 25 -3.79 10.53 -6.98
CA LEU A 25 -4.65 9.46 -7.51
C LEU A 25 -4.77 9.53 -9.04
N GLY A 26 -4.97 10.72 -9.60
CA GLY A 26 -4.95 10.92 -11.05
C GLY A 26 -3.64 10.47 -11.70
N GLY A 27 -2.51 10.79 -11.06
CA GLY A 27 -1.18 10.31 -11.47
C GLY A 27 -1.06 8.80 -11.44
N ILE A 28 -1.51 8.15 -10.36
CA ILE A 28 -1.51 6.69 -10.23
C ILE A 28 -2.30 6.04 -11.37
N TYR A 29 -3.55 6.47 -11.61
CA TYR A 29 -4.37 5.88 -12.67
C TYR A 29 -3.78 6.10 -14.06
N THR A 30 -3.14 7.26 -14.28
CA THR A 30 -2.44 7.54 -15.55
C THR A 30 -1.23 6.60 -15.72
N LEU A 31 -0.42 6.40 -14.68
CA LEU A 31 0.72 5.49 -14.70
C LEU A 31 0.28 4.04 -14.92
N VAL A 32 -0.74 3.58 -14.21
CA VAL A 32 -1.31 2.24 -14.35
C VAL A 32 -1.81 2.02 -15.78
N GLY A 33 -2.56 2.95 -16.34
CA GLY A 33 -3.03 2.87 -17.72
C GLY A 33 -1.89 2.84 -18.73
N LEU A 34 -0.82 3.62 -18.51
CA LEU A 34 0.36 3.58 -19.36
C LEU A 34 1.08 2.23 -19.35
N VAL A 35 1.09 1.50 -18.22
CA VAL A 35 1.64 0.12 -18.21
C VAL A 35 0.82 -0.79 -19.13
N ASP A 36 -0.51 -0.72 -19.03
CA ASP A 36 -1.40 -1.52 -19.88
C ASP A 36 -1.24 -1.15 -21.37
N GLU A 37 -1.10 0.14 -21.68
CA GLU A 37 -0.84 0.64 -23.03
C GLU A 37 0.51 0.15 -23.58
N TRP A 38 1.58 0.15 -22.77
CA TRP A 38 2.88 -0.39 -23.19
C TRP A 38 2.83 -1.88 -23.47
N LEU A 39 2.13 -2.65 -22.64
CA LEU A 39 1.95 -4.09 -22.86
C LEU A 39 1.11 -4.41 -24.11
N ALA A 40 0.26 -3.48 -24.55
CA ALA A 40 -0.59 -3.64 -25.72
C ALA A 40 0.02 -3.12 -27.03
N ASP A 41 1.20 -2.48 -26.98
CA ASP A 41 1.86 -1.89 -28.14
C ASP A 41 2.57 -2.95 -29.00
N ASP A 42 1.82 -3.53 -29.95
CA ASP A 42 2.31 -4.55 -30.89
C ASP A 42 3.42 -4.09 -31.84
N SER A 43 3.75 -2.79 -31.85
CA SER A 43 4.89 -2.26 -32.59
C SER A 43 6.23 -2.46 -31.88
N LEU A 44 6.20 -2.83 -30.59
CA LEU A 44 7.38 -3.12 -29.77
C LEU A 44 7.56 -4.62 -29.56
N ALA A 45 8.82 -5.03 -29.35
CA ALA A 45 9.12 -6.37 -28.89
C ALA A 45 8.68 -6.56 -27.43
N GLU A 46 8.26 -7.78 -27.06
CA GLU A 46 7.73 -8.10 -25.73
C GLU A 46 8.70 -7.72 -24.59
N ASP A 47 10.01 -7.86 -24.81
CA ASP A 47 11.03 -7.46 -23.83
C ASP A 47 11.05 -5.95 -23.59
N LYS A 48 10.81 -5.14 -24.63
CA LYS A 48 10.72 -3.68 -24.54
C LYS A 48 9.42 -3.21 -23.90
N GLN A 49 8.30 -3.85 -24.23
CA GLN A 49 7.02 -3.59 -23.55
C GLN A 49 7.18 -3.84 -22.04
N GLN A 50 7.80 -4.97 -21.67
CA GLN A 50 8.05 -5.34 -20.28
C GLN A 50 9.02 -4.38 -19.59
N GLU A 51 10.06 -3.92 -20.27
CA GLU A 51 11.02 -2.95 -19.74
C GLU A 51 10.34 -1.61 -19.40
N GLU A 52 9.57 -1.03 -20.32
CA GLU A 52 8.88 0.25 -20.10
C GLU A 52 7.79 0.12 -19.01
N GLY A 53 7.04 -0.97 -19.01
CA GLY A 53 6.08 -1.26 -17.95
C GLY A 53 6.75 -1.37 -16.57
N GLN A 54 7.88 -2.09 -16.47
CA GLN A 54 8.61 -2.27 -15.22
C GLN A 54 9.15 -0.94 -14.66
N VAL A 55 9.55 0.01 -15.52
CA VAL A 55 9.96 1.36 -15.09
C VAL A 55 8.82 2.05 -14.34
N ILE A 56 7.59 1.95 -14.84
CA ILE A 56 6.42 2.55 -14.17
C ILE A 56 6.11 1.82 -12.86
N ILE A 57 6.12 0.48 -12.86
CA ILE A 57 5.92 -0.33 -11.65
C ILE A 57 6.94 0.07 -10.56
N ASN A 58 8.21 0.26 -10.93
CA ASN A 58 9.25 0.66 -9.99
C ASN A 58 8.95 2.03 -9.33
N ASN A 59 8.37 2.98 -10.08
CA ASN A 59 7.96 4.26 -9.52
C ASN A 59 6.78 4.12 -8.55
N LEU A 60 5.77 3.32 -8.90
CA LEU A 60 4.63 3.03 -8.01
C LEU A 60 5.09 2.35 -6.71
N CYS A 61 5.96 1.34 -6.83
CA CYS A 61 6.60 0.69 -5.68
C CYS A 61 7.44 1.68 -4.85
N SER A 62 8.19 2.58 -5.50
CA SER A 62 8.96 3.61 -4.80
C SER A 62 8.06 4.58 -4.03
N TYR A 63 6.90 4.93 -4.58
CA TYR A 63 5.91 5.75 -3.89
C TYR A 63 5.39 5.03 -2.63
N ILE A 64 5.03 3.73 -2.74
CA ILE A 64 4.62 2.91 -1.59
C ILE A 64 5.73 2.81 -0.53
N ARG A 65 7.00 2.69 -0.96
CA ARG A 65 8.17 2.66 -0.05
C ARG A 65 8.50 4.00 0.60
N SER A 66 7.87 5.10 0.18
CA SER A 66 8.19 6.42 0.72
C SER A 66 7.78 6.50 2.20
N PRO A 67 8.63 7.08 3.08
CA PRO A 67 8.28 7.28 4.48
C PRO A 67 7.03 8.16 4.63
N PHE A 68 6.20 7.84 5.62
CA PHE A 68 5.07 8.68 5.99
C PHE A 68 5.05 8.88 7.51
N PRO A 69 5.71 9.93 8.04
CA PRO A 69 5.91 10.10 9.48
C PRO A 69 4.62 10.15 10.30
N LEU A 70 3.50 10.58 9.70
CA LEU A 70 2.19 10.54 10.36
C LEU A 70 1.74 9.12 10.68
N ALA A 71 2.15 8.10 9.91
CA ALA A 71 1.79 6.71 10.20
C ALA A 71 2.29 6.24 11.56
N ALA A 72 3.56 6.49 11.90
CA ALA A 72 4.11 6.12 13.19
C ALA A 72 3.42 6.87 14.35
N LYS A 73 3.12 8.17 14.15
CA LYS A 73 2.40 8.97 15.14
C LYS A 73 0.99 8.44 15.41
N PHE A 74 0.25 8.08 14.36
CA PHE A 74 -1.10 7.54 14.51
C PHE A 74 -1.11 6.11 15.07
N GLU A 75 -0.14 5.28 14.70
CA GLU A 75 0.02 3.94 15.26
C GLU A 75 0.27 4.01 16.78
N GLU A 76 1.17 4.90 17.22
CA GLU A 76 1.40 5.12 18.65
C GLU A 76 0.16 5.67 19.36
N TYR A 77 -0.53 6.65 18.76
CA TYR A 77 -1.76 7.22 19.32
C TYR A 77 -2.85 6.18 19.53
N GLU A 78 -3.15 5.36 18.50
CA GLU A 78 -4.17 4.31 18.60
C GLU A 78 -3.74 3.20 19.57
N ALA A 79 -2.46 2.84 19.61
CA ALA A 79 -1.94 1.87 20.59
C ALA A 79 -2.13 2.36 22.04
N ARG A 80 -1.92 3.65 22.32
CA ARG A 80 -2.17 4.23 23.64
C ARG A 80 -3.65 4.31 23.98
N LYS A 81 -4.49 4.65 23.02
CA LYS A 81 -5.95 4.68 23.20
C LYS A 81 -6.50 3.28 23.50
N GLU A 82 -5.99 2.25 22.84
CA GLU A 82 -6.36 0.87 23.11
C GLU A 82 -5.86 0.42 24.50
N LEU A 83 -4.65 0.81 24.90
CA LEU A 83 -4.16 0.59 26.27
C LEU A 83 -5.09 1.24 27.30
N GLU A 84 -5.43 2.52 27.13
CA GLU A 84 -6.34 3.23 28.04
C GLU A 84 -7.71 2.54 28.12
N LYS A 85 -8.21 1.99 27.00
CA LYS A 85 -9.48 1.25 26.94
C LYS A 85 -9.39 -0.07 27.70
N LEU A 86 -8.33 -0.86 27.47
CA LEU A 86 -8.10 -2.15 28.12
C LEU A 86 -7.87 -2.02 29.63
N GLN A 87 -7.27 -0.91 30.08
CA GLN A 87 -7.10 -0.63 31.51
C GLN A 87 -8.41 -0.22 32.21
N LYS A 88 -9.33 0.41 31.46
CA LYS A 88 -10.65 0.81 31.98
C LYS A 88 -11.65 -0.33 32.03
N SER A 89 -11.48 -1.38 31.21
CA SER A 89 -12.26 -2.61 31.34
C SER A 89 -11.90 -3.34 32.64
N GLU A 90 -12.92 -3.80 33.37
CA GLU A 90 -12.71 -4.65 34.55
C GLU A 90 -11.89 -5.88 34.13
N SER A 91 -10.78 -6.16 34.82
CA SER A 91 -9.82 -7.21 34.43
C SER A 91 -10.42 -8.61 34.35
N GLU A 92 -11.59 -8.84 34.95
CA GLU A 92 -12.33 -10.10 34.91
C GLU A 92 -13.14 -10.32 33.61
N LYS A 93 -13.26 -9.30 32.75
CA LYS A 93 -14.03 -9.37 31.49
C LYS A 93 -13.18 -9.47 30.23
N LEU A 94 -11.85 -9.43 30.36
CA LEU A 94 -10.95 -9.47 29.21
C LEU A 94 -10.81 -10.90 28.67
N SER A 95 -10.80 -11.04 27.34
CA SER A 95 -10.42 -12.28 26.70
C SER A 95 -8.93 -12.60 26.92
N GLU A 96 -8.51 -13.82 26.59
CA GLU A 96 -7.09 -14.20 26.65
C GLU A 96 -6.24 -13.34 25.69
N GLU A 97 -6.79 -13.01 24.52
CA GLU A 97 -6.15 -12.15 23.51
C GLU A 97 -6.02 -10.71 24.01
N GLU A 98 -7.08 -10.16 24.60
CA GLU A 98 -7.07 -8.80 25.17
C GLU A 98 -6.10 -8.69 26.34
N SER A 99 -6.03 -9.73 27.19
CA SER A 99 -5.08 -9.81 28.29
C SER A 99 -3.63 -9.86 27.79
N SER A 100 -3.37 -10.62 26.72
CA SER A 100 -2.05 -10.70 26.09
C SER A 100 -1.65 -9.37 25.45
N LEU A 101 -2.58 -8.72 24.74
CA LEU A 101 -2.37 -7.41 24.13
C LEU A 101 -2.07 -6.34 25.20
N LEU A 102 -2.82 -6.35 26.31
CA LEU A 102 -2.60 -5.44 27.43
C LEU A 102 -1.17 -5.56 27.98
N GLN A 103 -0.68 -6.79 28.20
CA GLN A 103 0.70 -7.01 28.67
C GLN A 103 1.74 -6.50 27.68
N VAL A 104 1.53 -6.72 26.37
CA VAL A 104 2.41 -6.20 25.31
C VAL A 104 2.43 -4.67 25.31
N LEU A 105 1.27 -4.02 25.40
CA LEU A 105 1.15 -2.56 25.39
C LEU A 105 1.75 -1.93 26.65
N LEU A 106 1.54 -2.53 27.83
CA LEU A 106 2.16 -2.09 29.08
C LEU A 106 3.68 -2.12 28.98
N LYS A 107 4.25 -3.22 28.50
CA LYS A 107 5.70 -3.35 28.29
C LYS A 107 6.23 -2.37 27.25
N ARG A 108 5.48 -2.13 26.18
CA ARG A 108 5.87 -1.18 25.12
C ARG A 108 6.00 0.25 25.66
N PHE A 109 5.15 0.64 26.58
CA PHE A 109 5.07 2.01 27.09
C PHE A 109 5.60 2.18 28.52
N GLU A 110 6.27 1.17 29.07
CA GLU A 110 6.80 1.13 30.45
C GLU A 110 7.69 2.35 30.78
N ASP A 111 8.49 2.81 29.80
CA ASP A 111 9.44 3.92 29.94
C ASP A 111 9.00 5.21 29.20
N SER A 112 7.75 5.29 28.75
CA SER A 112 7.33 6.31 27.79
C SER A 112 6.49 7.43 28.41
N ASP A 113 7.15 8.31 29.16
CA ASP A 113 6.53 9.51 29.75
C ASP A 113 6.39 10.69 28.77
N GLU A 114 7.09 10.65 27.62
CA GLU A 114 7.27 11.81 26.72
C GLU A 114 6.29 11.83 25.52
N TYR A 115 5.08 11.31 25.69
CA TYR A 115 4.09 11.26 24.61
C TYR A 115 3.34 12.58 24.43
N GLU A 116 3.58 13.27 23.32
CA GLU A 116 2.73 14.37 22.87
C GLU A 116 1.58 13.85 21.99
N LYS A 117 0.34 14.02 22.47
CA LYS A 117 -0.85 13.84 21.64
C LYS A 117 -0.76 14.73 20.39
N PRO A 118 -1.21 14.27 19.21
CA PRO A 118 -1.20 15.09 18.00
C PRO A 118 -1.92 16.43 18.24
N LYS A 119 -1.30 17.54 17.83
CA LYS A 119 -1.78 18.91 18.11
C LYS A 119 -2.98 19.29 17.24
N ASP A 120 -3.02 18.83 16.00
CA ASP A 120 -4.13 19.03 15.06
C ASP A 120 -4.61 17.67 14.56
N ILE A 121 -5.30 16.96 15.46
CA ILE A 121 -5.81 15.61 15.23
C ILE A 121 -6.62 15.55 13.93
N THR A 122 -7.48 16.54 13.66
CA THR A 122 -8.38 16.53 12.50
C THR A 122 -7.62 16.67 11.18
N THR A 123 -6.73 17.66 11.05
CA THR A 123 -5.96 17.84 9.81
C THR A 123 -4.98 16.68 9.57
N ASP A 124 -4.32 16.20 10.61
CA ASP A 124 -3.39 15.09 10.49
C ASP A 124 -4.13 13.79 10.13
N TYR A 125 -5.35 13.57 10.64
CA TYR A 125 -6.17 12.42 10.24
C TYR A 125 -6.57 12.49 8.77
N VAL A 126 -6.97 13.67 8.27
CA VAL A 126 -7.30 13.84 6.85
C VAL A 126 -6.11 13.44 5.98
N LYS A 127 -4.92 13.98 6.26
CA LYS A 127 -3.69 13.62 5.53
C LYS A 127 -3.37 12.13 5.64
N PHE A 128 -3.58 11.54 6.82
CA PHE A 128 -3.30 10.13 7.07
C PHE A 128 -4.21 9.22 6.24
N TYR A 129 -5.52 9.44 6.26
CA TYR A 129 -6.47 8.65 5.49
C TYR A 129 -6.33 8.88 3.99
N GLU A 130 -6.07 10.12 3.55
CA GLU A 130 -5.76 10.41 2.16
C GLU A 130 -4.55 9.62 1.66
N GLU A 131 -3.49 9.50 2.47
CA GLU A 131 -2.31 8.72 2.08
C GLU A 131 -2.58 7.20 2.08
N GLN A 132 -3.42 6.70 3.00
CA GLN A 132 -3.89 5.32 2.94
C GLN A 132 -4.61 5.05 1.62
N ASP A 133 -5.57 5.90 1.24
CA ASP A 133 -6.36 5.74 0.03
C ASP A 133 -5.48 5.76 -1.23
N VAL A 134 -4.55 6.71 -1.30
CA VAL A 134 -3.60 6.85 -2.42
C VAL A 134 -2.76 5.59 -2.58
N ARG A 135 -2.10 5.11 -1.51
CA ARG A 135 -1.22 3.94 -1.63
C ARG A 135 -2.01 2.64 -1.80
N ARG A 136 -3.19 2.54 -1.17
CA ARG A 136 -4.06 1.37 -1.32
C ARG A 136 -4.59 1.26 -2.75
N ALA A 137 -4.89 2.37 -3.42
CA ALA A 137 -5.28 2.36 -4.84
C ALA A 137 -4.21 1.70 -5.73
N ILE A 138 -2.92 1.90 -5.44
CA ILE A 138 -1.83 1.23 -6.18
C ILE A 138 -1.93 -0.29 -6.01
N PHE A 139 -2.10 -0.78 -4.78
CA PHE A 139 -2.27 -2.20 -4.52
C PHE A 139 -3.54 -2.79 -5.15
N GLU A 140 -4.63 -2.03 -5.19
CA GLU A 140 -5.87 -2.45 -5.87
C GLU A 140 -5.65 -2.59 -7.38
N GLU A 141 -4.99 -1.63 -8.03
CA GLU A 141 -4.71 -1.69 -9.46
C GLU A 141 -3.75 -2.84 -9.82
N MET A 142 -2.74 -3.10 -8.97
CA MET A 142 -1.89 -4.28 -9.09
C MET A 142 -2.72 -5.56 -8.93
N SER A 143 -3.57 -5.64 -7.91
CA SER A 143 -4.41 -6.81 -7.65
C SER A 143 -5.40 -7.12 -8.77
N LYS A 144 -5.94 -6.11 -9.45
CA LYS A 144 -6.84 -6.29 -10.61
C LYS A 144 -6.14 -6.97 -11.79
N ARG A 145 -4.80 -6.88 -11.85
CA ARG A 145 -3.97 -7.35 -12.96
C ARG A 145 -3.08 -8.54 -12.59
N SER A 146 -3.11 -8.96 -11.34
CA SER A 146 -2.52 -10.19 -10.83
C SER A 146 -3.21 -11.44 -11.40
N SER A 147 -2.51 -12.56 -11.31
CA SER A 147 -3.06 -13.87 -11.65
C SER A 147 -4.26 -14.26 -10.79
N THR A 148 -5.24 -14.91 -11.40
CA THR A 148 -6.43 -15.44 -10.72
C THR A 148 -6.31 -16.94 -10.51
N VAL A 149 -6.54 -17.41 -9.29
CA VAL A 149 -6.55 -18.83 -8.94
C VAL A 149 -7.99 -19.30 -8.83
N SER A 150 -8.34 -20.38 -9.53
CA SER A 150 -9.63 -21.04 -9.42
C SER A 150 -9.44 -22.52 -9.12
N VAL A 151 -10.40 -23.10 -8.39
CA VAL A 151 -10.45 -24.53 -8.10
C VAL A 151 -11.67 -25.10 -8.81
N ASP A 152 -11.47 -26.09 -9.67
CA ASP A 152 -12.59 -26.76 -10.34
C ASP A 152 -13.29 -27.77 -9.43
N GLU A 153 -14.41 -28.33 -9.89
CA GLU A 153 -15.22 -29.31 -9.17
C GLU A 153 -14.43 -30.58 -8.80
N ASN A 154 -13.34 -30.87 -9.52
CA ASN A 154 -12.46 -32.00 -9.28
C ASN A 154 -11.29 -31.66 -8.33
N LYS A 155 -11.36 -30.50 -7.64
CA LYS A 155 -10.31 -29.97 -6.77
C LYS A 155 -9.00 -29.68 -7.50
N LYS A 156 -9.02 -29.54 -8.82
CA LYS A 156 -7.84 -29.13 -9.59
C LYS A 156 -7.68 -27.62 -9.49
N VAL A 157 -6.50 -27.20 -9.07
CA VAL A 157 -6.13 -25.78 -9.03
C VAL A 157 -5.67 -25.34 -10.42
N THR A 158 -6.31 -24.30 -10.97
CA THR A 158 -5.89 -23.65 -12.22
C THR A 158 -5.51 -22.21 -11.94
N VAL A 159 -4.35 -21.80 -12.46
CA VAL A 159 -3.89 -20.42 -12.39
C VAL A 159 -4.00 -19.80 -13.77
N LYS A 160 -4.79 -18.73 -13.89
CA LYS A 160 -4.79 -17.88 -15.08
C LYS A 160 -3.85 -16.72 -14.81
N SER A 161 -2.77 -16.66 -15.58
CA SER A 161 -1.78 -15.58 -15.50
C SER A 161 -2.45 -14.23 -15.78
N GLY A 162 -2.17 -13.26 -14.91
CA GLY A 162 -2.62 -11.89 -15.06
C GLY A 162 -1.70 -11.08 -15.97
N ALA A 163 -2.20 -9.96 -16.51
CA ALA A 163 -1.44 -9.08 -17.40
C ALA A 163 -0.13 -8.59 -16.77
N TRP A 164 -0.09 -8.45 -15.45
CA TRP A 164 1.07 -7.94 -14.72
C TRP A 164 1.91 -9.04 -14.04
N SER A 165 1.62 -10.31 -14.31
CA SER A 165 2.31 -11.47 -13.69
C SER A 165 3.80 -11.55 -14.01
N GLY A 166 4.25 -10.91 -15.09
CA GLY A 166 5.66 -10.82 -15.46
C GLY A 166 6.45 -9.73 -14.72
N PHE A 167 5.78 -8.81 -14.02
CA PHE A 167 6.45 -7.71 -13.33
C PHE A 167 6.97 -8.12 -11.95
N LYS A 168 8.01 -7.41 -11.50
CA LYS A 168 8.57 -7.52 -10.16
C LYS A 168 8.12 -6.35 -9.32
N PHE A 169 7.75 -6.62 -8.08
CA PHE A 169 7.23 -5.61 -7.17
C PHE A 169 8.10 -5.56 -5.90
N ASP A 170 8.79 -4.44 -5.69
CA ASP A 170 9.65 -4.22 -4.53
C ASP A 170 8.96 -3.27 -3.51
N PHE A 171 8.37 -3.88 -2.48
CA PHE A 171 7.78 -3.19 -1.34
C PHE A 171 8.67 -3.27 -0.09
N SER A 172 9.97 -3.55 -0.26
CA SER A 172 10.87 -3.65 0.88
C SER A 172 10.88 -2.36 1.69
N ARG A 173 10.75 -2.49 3.02
CA ARG A 173 10.67 -1.37 3.97
C ARG A 173 9.51 -0.40 3.74
N ALA A 174 8.49 -0.81 2.98
CA ALA A 174 7.32 0.03 2.79
C ALA A 174 6.50 0.13 4.08
N PRO A 175 6.16 1.34 4.56
CA PRO A 175 5.28 1.44 5.73
C PRO A 175 3.85 1.10 5.31
N ILE A 176 3.38 -0.09 5.70
CA ILE A 176 1.99 -0.54 5.46
C ILE A 176 1.16 -0.26 6.71
N PHE A 177 0.41 0.84 6.68
CA PHE A 177 -0.43 1.31 7.78
C PHE A 177 -1.92 1.29 7.43
N TYR A 178 -2.31 0.43 6.48
CA TYR A 178 -3.68 0.23 5.99
C TYR A 178 -3.85 -1.24 5.56
N PRO A 179 -5.08 -1.78 5.62
CA PRO A 179 -5.32 -3.19 5.34
C PRO A 179 -5.17 -3.50 3.83
N LEU A 180 -4.48 -4.61 3.54
CA LEU A 180 -4.37 -5.20 2.20
C LEU A 180 -5.28 -6.43 2.02
N ASN A 181 -6.26 -6.58 2.91
CA ASN A 181 -7.20 -7.70 2.89
C ASN A 181 -7.94 -7.74 1.54
N ASN A 182 -8.19 -8.96 1.05
CA ASN A 182 -8.87 -9.23 -0.21
C ASN A 182 -8.13 -8.75 -1.48
N LEU A 183 -6.82 -8.49 -1.39
CA LEU A 183 -5.96 -8.18 -2.53
C LEU A 183 -5.03 -9.34 -2.84
N THR A 184 -4.79 -9.57 -4.13
CA THR A 184 -3.82 -10.55 -4.64
C THR A 184 -2.60 -9.80 -5.14
N ILE A 185 -1.48 -9.87 -4.42
CA ILE A 185 -0.21 -9.24 -4.84
C ILE A 185 0.75 -10.33 -5.30
N GLU A 186 0.98 -10.39 -6.60
CA GLU A 186 1.86 -11.37 -7.22
C GLU A 186 3.33 -10.95 -7.06
N GLN A 187 4.21 -11.88 -6.68
CA GLN A 187 5.67 -11.67 -6.59
C GLN A 187 6.13 -10.44 -5.76
N GLY A 188 5.33 -9.99 -4.79
CA GLY A 188 5.67 -8.86 -3.93
C GLY A 188 6.81 -9.18 -2.95
N GLN A 189 7.86 -8.36 -2.94
CA GLN A 189 8.91 -8.39 -1.92
C GLN A 189 8.55 -7.46 -0.76
N PHE A 190 8.20 -8.03 0.39
CA PHE A 190 7.79 -7.30 1.60
C PHE A 190 8.83 -7.36 2.73
N SER A 191 10.11 -7.52 2.39
CA SER A 191 11.17 -7.58 3.40
C SER A 191 11.18 -6.30 4.23
N SER A 192 10.98 -6.45 5.55
CA SER A 192 10.93 -5.36 6.52
C SER A 192 9.82 -4.31 6.28
N ALA A 193 8.74 -4.68 5.60
CA ALA A 193 7.52 -3.88 5.47
C ALA A 193 6.68 -3.88 6.76
#